data_AF-A0A933WCL1-F1
#
_entry.id   AF-A0A933WCL1-F1
#
_cell.length_a   1.000
_cell.length_b   1.000
_cell.length_c   1.000
_cell.angle_alpha   90.00
_cell.angle_beta   90.00
_cell.angle_gamma   90.00
#
_symmetry.space_group_name_H-M   'P 1'
#
loop_
_entity.id
_entity.type
_entity.pdbx_description
1 polymer ?
#
loop_
_entity_poly.entity_id
_entity_poly.type
_entity_poly.pdbx_seq_one_letter_code
_entity_poly.pdbx_strand_id
1 'polypeptide(L)' 'MKGATFDNVIEIIESLPEEQRESLIEIVKKRLIEERRDRLAQSIKEAKEEYMRGEVRQGTVDDLMRELSK' A
#
# COMPACT_ATOMS: atom_id res chain seq x y z
N MET A 1 18.44 -16.82 5.77
CA MET A 1 17.44 -17.14 6.82
C MET A 1 16.32 -17.89 6.14
N LYS A 2 16.03 -19.14 6.54
CA LYS A 2 14.79 -19.80 6.13
C LYS A 2 13.65 -18.95 6.70
N GLY A 3 12.86 -18.32 5.83
CA GLY A 3 11.66 -17.62 6.27
C GLY A 3 10.74 -18.62 6.96
N ALA A 4 10.06 -18.18 8.02
CA ALA A 4 8.91 -18.93 8.53
C ALA A 4 7.90 -19.04 7.39
N THR A 5 7.34 -20.24 7.17
CA THR A 5 6.18 -20.39 6.28
C THR A 5 5.00 -19.66 6.90
N PHE A 6 3.99 -19.34 6.09
CA PHE A 6 2.77 -18.72 6.59
C PHE A 6 2.12 -19.57 7.71
N ASP A 7 2.11 -20.89 7.53
CA ASP A 7 1.56 -21.83 8.52
C ASP A 7 2.34 -21.78 9.84
N ASN A 8 3.68 -21.75 9.80
CA ASN A 8 4.49 -21.61 11.01
C ASN A 8 4.18 -20.30 11.76
N VAL A 9 3.89 -19.22 11.04
CA VAL A 9 3.52 -17.93 11.66
C VAL A 9 2.15 -18.02 12.34
N ILE A 10 1.19 -18.73 11.72
CA ILE A 10 -0.12 -18.99 12.34
C ILE A 10 0.06 -19.75 13.65
N GLU A 11 0.81 -20.86 13.64
CA GLU A 11 1.07 -21.67 14.83
C GLU A 11 1.70 -20.84 15.97
N ILE A 12 2.67 -19.97 15.63
CA ILE A 12 3.29 -19.07 16.61
C ILE A 12 2.25 -18.09 17.18
N ILE A 13 1.41 -17.48 16.33
CA ILE A 13 0.38 -16.56 16.78
C ILE A 13 -0.62 -17.28 17.68
N GLU A 14 -1.05 -18.49 17.32
CA GLU A 14 -1.98 -19.31 18.09
C GLU A 14 -1.42 -19.71 19.47
N SER A 15 -0.10 -19.82 19.61
CA SER A 15 0.55 -20.10 20.89
C SER A 15 0.53 -18.91 21.87
N LEU A 16 0.20 -17.70 21.40
CA LEU A 16 0.14 -16.51 22.25
C LEU A 16 -1.14 -16.45 23.10
N PRO A 17 -1.09 -15.87 24.30
CA PRO A 17 -2.28 -15.50 25.07
C PRO A 17 -3.25 -14.67 24.25
N GLU A 18 -4.55 -14.79 24.54
CA GLU A 18 -5.62 -14.08 23.82
C GLU A 18 -5.38 -12.56 23.73
N GLU A 19 -5.07 -11.91 24.86
CA GLU A 19 -4.77 -10.48 24.92
C GLU A 19 -3.60 -10.06 24.02
N GLN A 20 -2.58 -10.93 23.90
CA GLN A 20 -1.43 -10.67 23.03
C GLN A 20 -1.79 -10.85 21.56
N ARG A 21 -2.64 -11.83 21.22
CA ARG A 21 -3.16 -11.99 19.85
C ARG A 21 -4.00 -10.79 19.43
N GLU A 22 -4.87 -10.30 20.30
CA GLU A 22 -5.68 -9.10 20.04
C GLU A 22 -4.80 -7.87 19.82
N SER A 23 -3.84 -7.65 20.72
CA SER A 23 -2.86 -6.56 20.60
C SER A 23 -2.05 -6.64 19.30
N LEU A 24 -1.62 -7.85 18.92
CA LEU A 24 -0.88 -8.07 17.68
C LEU A 24 -1.72 -7.69 16.45
N ILE A 25 -3.00 -8.09 16.41
CA ILE A 25 -3.92 -7.75 15.32
C ILE A 25 -4.03 -6.22 15.18
N GLU A 26 -4.16 -5.50 16.29
CA GLU A 26 -4.23 -4.03 16.24
C GLU A 26 -2.94 -3.40 15.70
N ILE A 27 -1.78 -3.88 16.16
CA ILE A 27 -0.48 -3.37 15.72
C ILE A 27 -0.29 -3.60 14.22
N VAL A 28 -0.58 -4.82 13.74
CA VAL A 28 -0.44 -5.18 12.32
C VAL A 28 -1.37 -4.31 11.47
N LYS A 29 -2.63 -4.13 11.87
CA LYS A 29 -3.58 -3.25 11.17
C LYS A 29 -3.07 -1.82 11.08
N LYS A 30 -2.57 -1.25 12.20
CA LYS A 30 -2.03 0.12 12.22
C LYS A 30 -0.82 0.24 11.27
N ARG A 31 0.11 -0.71 11.31
CA ARG A 31 1.28 -0.71 10.41
C ARG A 31 0.90 -0.76 8.93
N LEU A 32 -0.05 -1.62 8.56
CA LEU A 32 -0.54 -1.69 7.18
C LEU A 32 -1.18 -0.37 6.71
N ILE A 33 -1.87 0.34 7.60
CA ILE A 33 -2.44 1.66 7.30
C ILE A 33 -1.32 2.68 7.06
N GLU A 34 -0.30 2.73 7.92
CA GLU A 34 0.83 3.66 7.74
C GLU A 34 1.61 3.35 6.46
N GLU A 35 1.90 2.08 6.16
CA GLU A 35 2.55 1.69 4.91
C GLU A 35 1.73 2.08 3.67
N ARG A 36 0.40 2.05 3.75
CA ARG A 36 -0.47 2.54 2.68
C ARG A 36 -0.40 4.06 2.55
N ARG A 37 -0.33 4.80 3.66
CA ARG A 37 -0.19 6.26 3.66
C ARG A 37 1.16 6.69 3.08
N ASP A 38 2.24 6.00 3.43
CA ASP A 38 3.58 6.28 2.89
C ASP A 38 3.61 6.07 1.38
N ARG A 39 3.04 4.97 0.88
CA ARG A 39 2.91 4.73 -0.57
C ARG A 39 2.11 5.83 -1.26
N LEU A 40 0.99 6.24 -0.67
CA LEU A 40 0.18 7.34 -1.22
C LEU A 40 0.94 8.66 -1.23
N ALA A 41 1.66 8.99 -0.15
CA ALA A 41 2.47 10.20 -0.08
C ALA A 41 3.57 10.21 -1.15
N GLN A 42 4.21 9.06 -1.38
CA GLN A 42 5.20 8.90 -2.44
C GLN A 42 4.58 9.09 -3.83
N SER A 43 3.45 8.46 -4.13
CA SER A 43 2.75 8.65 -5.41
C SER A 43 2.31 10.09 -5.63
N ILE A 44 1.85 10.79 -4.59
CA ILE A 44 1.50 12.22 -4.68
C ILE A 44 2.73 13.06 -4.97
N LYS A 45 3.86 12.75 -4.33
CA LYS A 45 5.12 13.46 -4.56
C LYS A 45 5.58 13.28 -6.01
N GLU A 46 5.58 12.06 -6.52
CA GLU A 46 5.94 11.74 -7.90
C GLU A 46 5.04 12.48 -8.89
N ALA A 47 3.72 12.40 -8.73
CA ALA A 47 2.77 13.10 -9.61
C ALA A 47 2.96 14.63 -9.61
N LYS A 48 3.29 15.22 -8.44
CA LYS A 48 3.60 16.66 -8.36
C LYS A 48 4.89 17.01 -9.08
N GLU A 49 5.93 16.19 -8.94
CA GLU A 49 7.20 16.39 -9.63
C GLU A 49 7.04 16.27 -11.15
N GLU A 50 6.33 15.26 -11.64
CA GLU A 50 6.01 15.11 -13.06
C GLU A 50 5.23 16.32 -13.60
N TYR A 51 4.23 16.79 -12.85
CA TYR A 51 3.49 18.00 -13.20
C TYR A 51 4.39 19.23 -13.30
N MET A 52 5.29 19.43 -12.32
CA MET A 52 6.24 20.55 -12.34
C MET A 52 7.26 20.45 -13.48
N ARG A 53 7.68 19.23 -13.86
CA ARG A 53 8.57 19.00 -15.01
C ARG A 53 7.85 19.09 -16.36
N GLY A 54 6.52 19.21 -16.37
CA GLY A 54 5.72 19.18 -17.59
C GLY A 54 5.65 17.78 -18.22
N GLU A 55 6.03 16.74 -17.48
CA GLU A 55 5.97 15.33 -17.88
C GLU A 55 4.54 14.78 -17.72
N VAL A 56 3.55 15.58 -18.10
CA VAL A 56 2.12 15.26 -17.98
C VAL A 56 1.47 15.34 -19.34
N ARG A 57 0.53 14.43 -19.61
CA ARG A 57 -0.30 14.52 -20.80
C ARG A 57 -1.43 15.50 -20.55
N GLN A 58 -1.56 16.47 -21.44
CA GLN A 58 -2.66 17.43 -21.44
C GLN A 58 -3.52 17.19 -22.68
N GLY A 59 -4.83 17.31 -22.53
CA GLY A 59 -5.77 17.06 -23.62
C GLY A 59 -7.21 17.36 -23.20
N THR A 60 -8.09 17.29 -24.18
CA THR A 60 -9.54 17.38 -23.97
C THR A 60 -10.09 16.09 -23.40
N VAL A 61 -11.36 16.11 -22.96
CA VAL A 61 -12.08 14.90 -22.55
C VAL A 61 -12.10 13.87 -23.69
N ASP A 62 -12.23 14.31 -24.94
CA ASP A 62 -12.23 13.43 -26.12
C ASP A 62 -10.87 12.75 -26.35
N ASP A 63 -9.76 13.41 -25.98
CA ASP A 63 -8.42 12.80 -26.02
C ASP A 63 -8.27 11.71 -24.96
N LEU A 64 -8.77 11.98 -23.74
CA LEU A 64 -8.78 11.00 -22.64
C LEU A 64 -9.64 9.77 -22.98
N MET A 65 -10.86 9.99 -23.49
CA MET A 65 -11.77 8.89 -23.84
C MET A 65 -11.18 7.99 -24.94
N ARG A 66 -10.48 8.58 -25.92
CA ARG A 66 -9.77 7.81 -26.97
C ARG A 66 -8.62 6.98 -26.43
N GLU A 67 -7.92 7.44 -25.39
CA GLU A 67 -6.84 6.67 -24.76
C GLU A 67 -7.39 5.48 -23.95
N LEU A 68 -8.47 5.69 -23.20
CA LEU A 68 -9.10 4.64 -22.37
C LEU A 68 -9.81 3.55 -23.19
N SER A 69 -10.19 3.85 -24.43
CA SER A 69 -10.85 2.90 -25.33
C SER A 69 -9.88 1.99 -26.12
N LYS A 70 -8.56 2.08 -25.85
CA LYS A 70 -7.54 1.18 -26.40
C LYS A 70 -7.34 -0.03 -25.49
#